data_AF-A0AA43Z915-F1
#
_entry.id   AF-A0AA43Z915-F1
#
_cell.length_a   1.000
_cell.length_b   1.000
_cell.length_c   1.000
_cell.angle_alpha   90.00
_cell.angle_beta   90.00
_cell.angle_gamma   90.00
#
_symmetry.space_group_name_H-M   'P 1'
#
loop_
_entity.id
_entity.type
_entity.pdbx_description
1 polymer ?
#
loop_
_entity_poly.entity_id
_entity_poly.type
_entity_poly.pdbx_seq_one_letter_code
_entity_poly.pdbx_strand_id
1 'polypeptide(L)'
;MHKRLRVLLASTAALVSVPAFAWLAAELAAYYEMFSTGMNSRAELGEDLGFGILLFMVVPPVTLFGSLFVWWFVWSRTGRTKTTVTNGDANA
;
A
#
# COMPACT_ATOMS: atom_id res chain seq x y z
N MET A 1 18.46 16.60 -7.32
CA MET A 1 18.04 15.81 -6.13
C MET A 1 19.10 14.75 -5.77
N HIS A 2 19.59 14.77 -4.52
CA HIS A 2 20.59 13.81 -4.01
C HIS A 2 19.97 12.42 -3.82
N LYS A 3 20.77 11.35 -3.99
CA LYS A 3 20.32 9.94 -3.84
C LYS A 3 19.65 9.70 -2.48
N ARG A 4 20.19 10.29 -1.41
CA ARG A 4 19.66 10.18 -0.03
C ARG A 4 18.25 10.77 0.10
N LEU A 5 18.00 11.94 -0.49
CA LEU A 5 16.69 12.59 -0.43
C LEU A 5 15.61 11.78 -1.17
N ARG A 6 15.98 11.09 -2.26
CA ARG A 6 15.06 10.21 -2.99
C ARG A 6 14.66 8.99 -2.16
N VAL A 7 15.62 8.41 -1.43
CA VAL A 7 15.36 7.25 -0.57
C VAL A 7 14.42 7.68 0.55
N LEU A 8 14.71 8.82 1.20
CA LEU A 8 13.87 9.37 2.26
C LEU A 8 12.43 9.60 1.79
N LEU A 9 12.21 10.25 0.65
CA LEU A 9 10.85 10.47 0.13
C LEU A 9 10.11 9.16 -0.16
N ALA A 10 10.78 8.21 -0.83
CA ALA A 10 10.16 6.92 -1.14
C ALA A 10 9.83 6.13 0.14
N SER A 11 10.73 6.12 1.12
CA SER A 11 10.54 5.44 2.40
C SER A 11 9.43 6.08 3.23
N THR A 12 9.37 7.41 3.31
CA THR A 12 8.28 8.11 4.02
C THR A 12 6.93 7.85 3.35
N ALA A 13 6.86 7.89 2.02
CA ALA A 13 5.63 7.58 1.29
C ALA A 13 5.17 6.13 1.54
N ALA A 14 6.11 5.18 1.57
CA ALA A 14 5.82 3.79 1.89
C ALA A 14 5.28 3.65 3.32
N LEU A 15 5.93 4.28 4.31
CA LEU A 15 5.49 4.24 5.71
C LEU A 15 4.09 4.82 5.91
N VAL A 16 3.79 5.96 5.28
CA VAL A 16 2.46 6.58 5.34
C VAL A 16 1.39 5.70 4.68
N SER A 17 1.76 4.90 3.68
CA SER A 17 0.82 4.00 2.99
C SER A 17 0.44 2.76 3.81
N VAL A 18 1.26 2.35 4.79
CA VAL A 18 1.02 1.15 5.62
C VAL A 18 -0.36 1.17 6.28
N PRO A 19 -0.75 2.19 7.07
CA PRO A 19 -2.07 2.21 7.70
C PRO A 19 -3.21 2.25 6.68
N ALA A 20 -3.00 2.89 5.52
CA ALA A 20 -4.02 2.97 4.48
C ALA A 20 -4.30 1.59 3.85
N PHE A 21 -3.26 0.83 3.47
CA PHE A 21 -3.44 -0.51 2.93
C PHE A 21 -3.91 -1.50 3.98
N ALA A 22 -3.46 -1.39 5.23
CA ALA A 22 -3.93 -2.23 6.31
C ALA A 22 -5.43 -2.05 6.54
N TRP A 23 -5.90 -0.80 6.56
CA TRP A 23 -7.33 -0.49 6.67
C TRP A 23 -8.13 -1.02 5.47
N LEU A 24 -7.67 -0.73 4.24
CA LEU A 24 -8.35 -1.18 3.02
C LEU A 24 -8.46 -2.70 2.94
N ALA A 25 -7.38 -3.43 3.28
CA ALA A 25 -7.36 -4.88 3.26
C ALA A 25 -8.29 -5.47 4.33
N ALA A 26 -8.34 -4.86 5.53
CA ALA A 26 -9.23 -5.29 6.60
C ALA A 26 -10.70 -5.07 6.24
N GLU A 27 -11.04 -3.92 5.65
CA GLU A 27 -12.39 -3.66 5.15
C GLU A 27 -12.78 -4.64 4.04
N LEU A 28 -11.89 -4.89 3.08
CA LEU A 28 -12.16 -5.82 2.00
C LEU A 28 -12.39 -7.25 2.51
N ALA A 29 -11.59 -7.71 3.46
CA ALA A 29 -11.78 -9.01 4.11
C ALA A 29 -13.13 -9.08 4.85
N ALA A 30 -13.53 -8.00 5.55
CA ALA A 30 -14.81 -7.96 6.25
C ALA A 30 -16.00 -8.05 5.29
N TYR A 31 -15.97 -7.30 4.19
CA TYR A 31 -17.03 -7.36 3.17
C TYR A 31 -17.09 -8.72 2.48
N TYR A 32 -15.94 -9.31 2.18
CA TYR A 32 -15.87 -10.65 1.62
C TYR A 32 -16.51 -11.68 2.55
N GLU A 33 -16.15 -11.65 3.84
CA GLU A 33 -16.64 -12.63 4.80
C GLU A 33 -18.15 -12.48 5.02
N MET A 34 -18.64 -11.25 5.21
CA MET A 34 -20.08 -10.97 5.32
C MET A 34 -20.86 -11.45 4.10
N PHE A 35 -20.32 -11.21 2.90
CA PHE A 35 -20.94 -11.66 1.66
C PHE A 35 -20.97 -13.19 1.56
N SER A 36 -19.90 -13.87 1.97
CA SER A 36 -19.77 -15.32 1.83
C SER A 36 -20.59 -16.11 2.86
N THR A 37 -20.75 -15.58 4.07
CA THR A 37 -21.41 -16.25 5.20
C THR A 37 -22.83 -15.74 5.46
N GLY A 38 -23.20 -14.59 4.90
CA GLY A 38 -24.49 -13.94 5.14
C GLY A 38 -24.59 -13.19 6.48
N MET A 39 -23.47 -13.01 7.19
CA MET A 39 -23.44 -12.21 8.43
C MET A 39 -23.73 -10.73 8.14
N ASN A 40 -24.55 -10.11 8.99
CA ASN A 40 -25.02 -8.74 8.78
C ASN A 40 -24.26 -7.70 9.63
N SER A 41 -23.44 -8.16 10.59
CA SER A 41 -22.77 -7.28 11.56
C SER A 41 -21.30 -7.60 11.73
N ARG A 42 -20.48 -6.56 11.92
CA ARG A 42 -19.05 -6.70 12.24
C ARG A 42 -18.81 -7.31 13.61
N ALA A 43 -19.80 -7.22 14.51
CA ALA A 43 -19.73 -7.84 15.82
C ALA A 43 -19.76 -9.37 15.71
N GLU A 44 -20.58 -9.91 14.80
CA GLU A 44 -20.67 -11.35 14.54
C GLU A 44 -19.36 -11.87 13.94
N LEU A 45 -18.74 -11.11 13.03
CA LEU A 45 -17.42 -11.43 12.49
C LEU A 45 -16.32 -11.47 13.56
N GLY A 46 -16.42 -10.64 14.61
CA GLY A 46 -15.40 -10.56 15.65
C GLY A 46 -15.28 -11.82 16.51
N GLU A 47 -16.34 -12.63 16.54
CA GLU A 47 -16.37 -13.93 17.24
C GLU A 47 -15.96 -15.09 16.33
N ASP A 48 -15.84 -14.84 15.01
CA ASP A 48 -15.47 -15.85 14.04
C ASP A 48 -13.94 -15.96 13.87
N LEU A 49 -13.42 -17.15 14.19
CA LEU A 49 -12.01 -17.49 13.96
C LEU A 49 -11.67 -17.53 12.46
N GLY A 50 -12.63 -17.85 11.59
CA GLY A 50 -12.48 -17.82 10.12
C GLY A 50 -12.11 -16.42 9.63
N PHE A 51 -12.90 -15.42 10.03
CA PHE A 51 -12.60 -14.02 9.78
C PHE A 51 -11.24 -13.59 10.34
N GLY A 52 -10.89 -14.00 11.57
CA GLY A 52 -9.58 -13.72 12.17
C GLY A 52 -8.41 -14.27 11.35
N ILE A 53 -8.53 -15.50 10.84
CA ILE A 53 -7.53 -16.13 9.96
C ILE A 53 -7.47 -15.40 8.62
N LEU A 54 -8.62 -15.04 8.05
CA LEU A 54 -8.68 -14.29 6.79
C LEU A 54 -7.96 -12.94 6.92
N LEU A 55 -8.22 -12.18 7.99
CA LEU A 55 -7.53 -10.93 8.29
C LEU A 55 -6.02 -11.15 8.38
N PHE A 56 -5.58 -12.18 9.12
CA PHE A 56 -4.16 -12.49 9.28
C PHE A 56 -3.48 -12.93 7.96
N MET A 57 -4.20 -13.64 7.09
CA MET A 57 -3.67 -14.13 5.82
C MET A 57 -3.68 -13.06 4.72
N VAL A 58 -4.59 -12.08 4.78
CA VAL A 58 -4.76 -11.08 3.71
C VAL A 58 -4.12 -9.74 4.07
N VAL A 59 -4.32 -9.24 5.29
CA VAL A 59 -3.92 -7.88 5.65
C VAL A 59 -2.40 -7.69 5.63
N PRO A 60 -1.57 -8.54 6.26
CA PRO A 60 -0.11 -8.41 6.21
C PRO A 60 0.49 -8.44 4.79
N PRO A 61 0.16 -9.42 3.91
CA PRO A 61 0.74 -9.42 2.57
C PRO A 61 0.25 -8.27 1.71
N VAL A 62 -1.05 -7.92 1.73
CA VAL A 62 -1.56 -6.79 0.94
C VAL A 62 -0.90 -5.49 1.38
N THR A 63 -0.76 -5.28 2.69
CA THR A 63 -0.08 -4.10 3.23
C THR A 63 1.39 -4.04 2.80
N LEU A 64 2.10 -5.16 2.93
CA LEU A 64 3.51 -5.25 2.55
C LEU A 64 3.70 -4.95 1.05
N PHE A 65 2.98 -5.65 0.18
CA PHE A 65 3.11 -5.48 -1.27
C PHE A 65 2.62 -4.09 -1.72
N GLY A 66 1.54 -3.58 -1.14
CA GLY A 66 1.04 -2.23 -1.42
C GLY A 66 2.07 -1.15 -1.06
N SER A 67 2.65 -1.23 0.12
CA SER A 67 3.68 -0.26 0.56
C SER A 67 4.98 -0.37 -0.23
N LEU A 68 5.41 -1.59 -0.60
CA LEU A 68 6.55 -1.78 -1.49
C LEU A 68 6.30 -1.22 -2.90
N PHE A 69 5.08 -1.39 -3.41
CA PHE A 69 4.68 -0.80 -4.67
C PHE A 69 4.74 0.74 -4.63
N VAL A 70 4.23 1.37 -3.56
CA VAL A 70 4.32 2.82 -3.37
C VAL A 70 5.77 3.29 -3.32
N TRP A 71 6.62 2.60 -2.55
CA TRP A 71 8.05 2.88 -2.49
C TRP A 71 8.70 2.88 -3.87
N TRP A 72 8.50 1.79 -4.61
CA TRP A 72 9.05 1.61 -5.96
C TRP A 72 8.51 2.66 -6.94
N PHE A 73 7.22 2.98 -6.87
CA PHE A 73 6.58 3.96 -7.73
C PHE A 73 7.16 5.37 -7.52
N VAL A 74 7.24 5.82 -6.26
CA VAL A 74 7.80 7.13 -5.89
C VAL A 74 9.27 7.22 -6.25
N TRP A 75 10.04 6.15 -5.99
CA TRP A 75 11.45 6.06 -6.37
C TRP A 75 11.65 6.16 -7.89
N SER A 76 10.85 5.45 -8.68
CA SER A 76 10.92 5.43 -10.14
C SER A 76 10.57 6.79 -10.74
N ARG A 77 9.53 7.47 -10.22
CA ARG A 77 9.11 8.80 -10.68
C ARG A 77 10.13 9.90 -10.39
N THR A 78 10.74 9.89 -9.20
CA THR A 78 11.82 10.84 -8.85
C THR A 78 13.13 10.57 -9.60
N GLY A 79 13.27 9.44 -10.30
CA GLY A 79 14.41 9.15 -11.17
C GLY A 79 14.28 9.76 -12.56
N ARG A 80 13.07 9.72 -13.14
CA ARG A 80 12.80 10.20 -14.51
C ARG A 80 12.87 11.73 -14.64
N THR A 81 12.68 12.47 -13.55
CA THR A 81 12.78 13.94 -13.57
C THR A 81 14.19 14.46 -13.87
N LYS A 82 15.25 13.65 -13.68
CA LYS A 82 16.62 14.07 -14.04
C LYS A 82 16.90 14.05 -15.54
N THR A 83 16.38 13.07 -16.27
CA THR A 83 16.66 12.90 -17.71
C THR A 83 16.00 13.98 -18.56
N THR A 84 14.87 14.52 -18.12
CA THR A 84 14.13 15.53 -18.89
C THR A 84 14.76 16.92 -18.79
N VAL A 85 15.31 17.30 -17.63
CA VAL A 85 15.98 18.61 -17.48
C VAL A 85 17.28 18.64 -18.27
N THR A 86 18.09 17.57 -18.25
CA THR A 86 19.35 17.53 -19.01
C THR A 86 19.16 17.48 -20.53
N ASN A 87 18.06 16.92 -21.03
CA ASN A 87 17.78 16.87 -22.48
C ASN A 87 17.08 18.13 -23.00
N GLY A 88 16.44 18.93 -22.14
CA GLY A 88 15.89 20.23 -22.51
C GLY A 88 16.97 21.30 -22.70
N ASP A 89 18.02 21.26 -21.88
CA ASP A 89 19.11 22.25 -21.92
C ASP A 89 20.17 21.93 -22.99
N ALA A 90 20.24 20.68 -23.47
CA ALA A 90 21.19 20.28 -24.53
C ALA A 90 20.68 20.59 -25.96
N ASN A 91 19.44 21.04 -26.10
CA ASN A 91 18.80 21.35 -27.39
C ASN A 91 18.32 22.82 -27.48
N ALA A 92 18.81 23.70 -26.60
CA ALA A 92 18.54 25.14 -26.58
C ALA A 92 19.80 25.94 -26.92
#